data_AF-A0A1G4Y735-F1
#
_entry.id   AF-A0A1G4Y735-F1
#
_cell.length_a   1.000
_cell.length_b   1.000
_cell.length_c   1.000
_cell.angle_alpha   90.00
_cell.angle_beta   90.00
_cell.angle_gamma   90.00
#
_symmetry.space_group_name_H-M   'P 1'
#
loop_
_entity.id
_entity.type
_entity.pdbx_description
1 polymer ?
#
loop_
_entity_poly.entity_id
_entity_poly.type
_entity_poly.pdbx_seq_one_letter_code
_entity_poly.pdbx_strand_id
1 'polypeptide(L)'
;MVKRTAILFSSHLLGDTVLARLAKLRAEVPSNHDVIFYYDETKLRHGLVKRRAGPVLAHGSDDWPRYKRPSHYFPGKIPGNEDGMLLSAFHRLPDYDNYWYLEYDVVYSGHWGNFFLNFVDNTADMLSTSITRHDQIPDWPLWKSLELPGEIILPRQKWLRSFNPILRLSRQALKTLTTEYDLHAWAGHSECVMPTVLEYCRLRIEDIGGDGEFVPEGRENRHYRNNRLSKALTPGTFVFRPPMVAPGLEPNLLWHPVKDADHHTWDGTAGFYFSLLKGLRNLLGR
;
A
#
# COMPACT_ATOMS: atom_id res chain seq x y z
N MET A 1 14.98 17.98 -15.99
CA MET A 1 14.79 18.38 -14.58
C MET A 1 14.81 17.11 -13.74
N VAL A 2 15.57 17.06 -12.64
CA VAL A 2 15.61 15.88 -11.77
C VAL A 2 14.26 15.78 -11.05
N LYS A 3 13.55 14.66 -11.20
CA LYS A 3 12.25 14.45 -10.54
C LYS A 3 12.43 14.42 -9.02
N ARG A 4 11.55 15.08 -8.27
CA ARG A 4 11.50 14.97 -6.81
C ARG A 4 10.57 13.85 -6.40
N THR A 5 10.99 13.06 -5.42
CA THR A 5 10.21 11.92 -4.94
C THR A 5 9.99 11.99 -3.44
N ALA A 6 8.76 11.81 -2.98
CA ALA A 6 8.46 11.60 -1.57
C ALA A 6 8.39 10.09 -1.28
N ILE A 7 8.95 9.64 -0.17
CA ILE A 7 8.78 8.28 0.34
C ILE A 7 8.05 8.38 1.69
N LEU A 8 6.80 7.95 1.71
CA LEU A 8 5.95 7.81 2.89
C LEU A 8 6.23 6.45 3.54
N PHE A 9 7.14 6.44 4.52
CA PHE A 9 7.41 5.25 5.33
C PHE A 9 6.30 5.11 6.38
N SER A 10 5.33 4.24 6.08
CA SER A 10 4.07 4.09 6.81
C SER A 10 4.23 3.18 8.03
N SER A 11 3.87 3.68 9.21
CA SER A 11 3.85 2.86 10.43
C SER A 11 2.85 3.34 11.48
N HIS A 12 2.22 2.39 12.15
CA HIS A 12 1.48 2.63 13.40
C HIS A 12 2.34 2.34 14.65
N LEU A 13 3.63 2.06 14.47
CA LEU A 13 4.57 1.71 15.54
C LEU A 13 5.81 2.61 15.53
N LEU A 14 6.48 2.69 16.67
CA LEU A 14 7.68 3.51 16.86
C LEU A 14 8.77 2.76 17.65
N GLY A 15 8.81 1.44 17.51
CA GLY A 15 9.82 0.57 18.13
C GLY A 15 11.19 0.69 17.46
N ASP A 16 12.22 0.17 18.10
CA ASP A 16 13.60 0.32 17.64
C ASP A 16 13.86 -0.36 16.30
N THR A 17 13.22 -1.51 16.02
CA THR A 17 13.28 -2.16 14.70
C THR A 17 12.73 -1.25 13.59
N VAL A 18 11.59 -0.60 13.82
CA VAL A 18 10.97 0.32 12.85
C VAL A 18 11.88 1.52 12.62
N LEU A 19 12.46 2.08 13.68
CA LEU A 19 13.40 3.21 13.58
C LEU A 19 14.70 2.82 12.88
N ALA A 20 15.20 1.59 13.08
CA ALA A 20 16.36 1.07 12.37
C ALA A 20 16.09 0.91 10.87
N ARG A 21 14.91 0.40 10.49
CA ARG A 21 14.48 0.31 9.09
C ARG A 21 14.34 1.69 8.44
N LEU A 22 13.74 2.66 9.14
CA LEU A 22 13.65 4.05 8.71
C LEU A 22 15.05 4.68 8.52
N ALA A 23 15.96 4.46 9.48
CA ALA A 23 17.31 4.99 9.42
C ALA A 23 18.10 4.41 8.24
N LYS A 24 18.01 3.09 8.01
CA LYS A 24 18.59 2.44 6.82
C LYS A 24 18.02 3.03 5.53
N LEU A 25 16.70 3.17 5.42
CA LEU A 25 16.06 3.77 4.24
C LEU A 25 16.59 5.18 3.96
N ARG A 26 16.64 6.04 4.98
CA ARG A 26 17.16 7.41 4.85
C ARG A 26 18.63 7.49 4.45
N ALA A 27 19.45 6.59 4.97
CA ALA A 27 20.88 6.57 4.68
C ALA A 27 21.17 6.15 3.24
N GLU A 28 20.26 5.41 2.61
CA GLU A 28 20.53 4.72 1.35
C GLU A 28 19.77 5.26 0.14
N VAL A 29 18.70 6.05 0.34
CA VAL A 29 17.92 6.61 -0.77
C VAL A 29 18.70 7.69 -1.54
N PRO A 30 18.42 7.88 -2.84
CA PRO A 30 19.05 8.96 -3.62
C PRO A 30 18.69 10.36 -3.07
N SER A 31 19.55 11.36 -3.30
CA SER A 31 19.42 12.71 -2.73
C SER A 31 18.18 13.50 -3.17
N ASN A 32 17.49 13.07 -4.24
CA ASN A 32 16.22 13.63 -4.68
C ASN A 32 14.98 12.95 -4.07
N HIS A 33 15.18 12.06 -3.09
CA HIS A 33 14.11 11.36 -2.36
C HIS A 33 14.02 11.88 -0.92
N ASP A 34 12.88 12.47 -0.59
CA ASP A 34 12.57 12.94 0.77
C ASP A 34 11.82 11.82 1.53
N VAL A 35 12.42 11.27 2.60
CA VAL A 35 11.81 10.19 3.40
C VAL A 35 11.08 10.76 4.61
N ILE A 36 9.76 10.58 4.61
CA ILE A 36 8.84 11.10 5.60
C ILE A 36 8.27 9.94 6.39
N PHE A 37 8.38 10.01 7.72
CA PHE A 37 7.75 9.03 8.59
C PHE A 37 6.24 9.32 8.63
N TYR A 38 5.48 8.47 7.95
CA TYR A 38 4.05 8.60 7.76
C TYR A 38 3.34 7.72 8.80
N TYR A 39 2.51 8.31 9.67
CA TYR A 39 2.07 7.58 10.86
C TYR A 39 0.64 7.85 11.30
N ASP A 40 0.05 6.83 11.93
CA ASP A 40 -1.30 6.88 12.51
C ASP A 40 -1.30 7.66 13.82
N GLU A 41 -1.88 8.86 13.80
CA GLU A 41 -1.95 9.74 14.97
C GLU A 41 -2.93 9.26 16.05
N THR A 42 -3.81 8.32 15.72
CA THR A 42 -4.68 7.65 16.70
C THR A 42 -3.91 6.61 17.52
N LYS A 43 -2.73 6.19 17.04
CA LYS A 43 -1.86 5.19 17.69
C LYS A 43 -0.61 5.82 18.31
N LEU A 44 -0.06 6.86 17.69
CA LEU A 44 1.20 7.46 18.11
C LEU A 44 1.06 8.96 18.39
N ARG A 45 1.65 9.40 19.50
CA ARG A 45 1.65 10.82 19.91
C ARG A 45 2.63 11.63 19.07
N HIS A 46 2.16 12.71 18.44
CA HIS A 46 2.94 13.57 17.55
C HIS A 46 4.30 14.01 18.13
N GLY A 47 4.33 14.55 19.36
CA GLY A 47 5.58 15.02 19.97
C GLY A 47 6.62 13.92 20.22
N LEU A 48 6.17 12.69 20.45
CA LEU A 48 7.06 11.52 20.57
C LEU A 48 7.61 11.12 19.21
N VAL A 49 6.74 11.03 18.20
CA VAL A 49 7.10 10.65 16.83
C VAL A 49 8.08 11.67 16.23
N LYS A 50 7.78 12.96 16.29
CA LYS A 50 8.67 14.02 15.80
C LYS A 50 10.06 13.97 16.43
N ARG A 51 10.14 13.70 17.74
CA ARG A 51 11.42 13.59 18.46
C ARG A 51 12.24 12.37 18.02
N ARG A 52 11.61 11.21 17.79
CA ARG A 52 12.33 9.96 17.49
C ARG A 52 12.55 9.72 15.99
N ALA A 53 11.64 10.21 15.13
CA ALA A 53 11.60 9.90 13.72
C ALA A 53 11.90 11.11 12.80
N GLY A 54 12.09 12.33 13.33
CA GLY A 54 12.49 13.49 12.50
C GLY A 54 11.37 14.01 11.59
N PRO A 55 11.58 14.17 10.27
CA PRO A 55 10.54 14.54 9.31
C PRO A 55 9.36 13.57 9.34
N VAL A 56 8.17 14.09 9.63
CA VAL A 56 6.97 13.29 9.90
C VAL A 56 5.74 13.87 9.22
N LEU A 57 4.80 13.00 8.88
CA LEU A 57 3.47 13.37 8.41
C LEU A 57 2.45 12.46 9.12
N ALA A 58 1.59 13.08 9.93
CA ALA A 58 0.51 12.38 10.61
C ALA A 58 -0.65 12.10 9.65
N HIS A 59 -1.34 10.98 9.84
CA HIS A 59 -2.65 10.71 9.26
C HIS A 59 -3.61 10.18 10.34
N GLY A 60 -4.91 10.37 10.13
CA GLY A 60 -5.95 9.92 11.04
C GLY A 60 -7.16 9.38 10.30
N SER A 61 -8.06 8.72 11.04
CA SER A 61 -9.32 8.18 10.51
C SER A 61 -10.26 9.25 9.95
N ASP A 62 -10.08 10.50 10.35
CA ASP A 62 -11.05 11.56 10.11
C ASP A 62 -10.71 12.43 8.89
N ASP A 63 -9.51 12.26 8.31
CA ASP A 63 -9.04 13.07 7.19
C ASP A 63 -9.33 12.43 5.83
N TRP A 64 -9.11 11.12 5.70
CA TRP A 64 -9.34 10.40 4.44
C TRP A 64 -10.77 10.49 3.89
N PRO A 65 -11.86 10.60 4.70
CA PRO A 65 -13.23 10.69 4.16
C PRO A 65 -13.48 11.94 3.31
N ARG A 66 -12.58 12.94 3.36
CA ARG A 66 -12.63 14.13 2.51
C ARG A 66 -12.19 13.87 1.07
N TYR A 67 -11.42 12.81 0.86
CA TYR A 67 -10.78 12.49 -0.43
C TYR A 67 -11.40 11.28 -1.10
N LYS A 68 -12.18 10.49 -0.36
CA LYS A 68 -12.74 9.24 -0.85
C LYS A 68 -14.02 8.87 -0.12
N ARG A 69 -15.03 8.46 -0.88
CA ARG A 69 -16.23 7.83 -0.34
C ARG A 69 -15.91 6.40 0.14
N PRO A 70 -16.34 5.99 1.35
CA PRO A 70 -16.29 4.58 1.74
C PRO A 70 -17.11 3.70 0.79
N SER A 71 -16.67 2.46 0.58
CA SER A 71 -17.55 1.41 0.05
C SER A 71 -18.44 0.84 1.15
N HIS A 72 -19.56 0.24 0.75
CA HIS A 72 -20.51 -0.42 1.66
C HIS A 72 -19.87 -1.59 2.43
N TYR A 73 -18.83 -2.21 1.86
CA TYR A 73 -18.10 -3.31 2.49
C TYR A 73 -17.05 -2.85 3.50
N PHE A 74 -16.55 -1.61 3.38
CA PHE A 74 -15.54 -1.02 4.26
C PHE A 74 -15.97 0.37 4.78
N PRO A 75 -17.12 0.48 5.47
CA PRO A 75 -17.59 1.76 5.99
C PRO A 75 -16.67 2.23 7.11
N GLY A 76 -15.92 3.31 6.90
CA GLY A 76 -15.09 3.90 7.94
C GLY A 76 -13.80 3.15 8.28
N LYS A 77 -13.41 2.11 7.51
CA LYS A 77 -12.29 1.23 7.90
C LYS A 77 -10.97 1.63 7.26
N ILE A 78 -9.94 1.68 8.09
CA ILE A 78 -8.53 1.52 7.72
C ILE A 78 -8.03 0.28 8.50
N PRO A 79 -7.49 -0.76 7.84
CA PRO A 79 -7.22 -0.86 6.41
C PRO A 79 -8.47 -0.96 5.51
N GLY A 80 -8.32 -0.55 4.25
CA GLY A 80 -9.33 -0.59 3.18
C GLY A 80 -9.47 0.72 2.38
N ASN A 81 -9.18 1.87 2.98
CA ASN A 81 -9.27 3.20 2.36
C ASN A 81 -7.93 3.97 2.43
N GLU A 82 -6.81 3.24 2.36
CA GLU A 82 -5.46 3.80 2.41
C GLU A 82 -5.19 4.81 1.28
N ASP A 83 -5.83 4.61 0.14
CA ASP A 83 -5.81 5.54 -1.00
C ASP A 83 -6.35 6.92 -0.63
N GLY A 84 -7.42 7.03 0.17
CA GLY A 84 -7.87 8.32 0.70
C GLY A 84 -6.82 8.98 1.61
N MET A 85 -6.07 8.18 2.38
CA MET A 85 -4.95 8.68 3.18
C MET A 85 -3.77 9.13 2.29
N LEU A 86 -3.48 8.40 1.20
CA LEU A 86 -2.45 8.78 0.23
C LEU A 86 -2.80 10.09 -0.49
N LEU A 87 -4.07 10.30 -0.84
CA LEU A 87 -4.56 11.54 -1.43
C LEU A 87 -4.43 12.71 -0.44
N SER A 88 -4.71 12.51 0.85
CA SER A 88 -4.41 13.51 1.89
C SER A 88 -2.92 13.87 1.92
N ALA A 89 -2.05 12.87 1.94
CA ALA A 89 -0.61 13.10 1.97
C ALA A 89 -0.15 13.88 0.72
N PHE A 90 -0.67 13.53 -0.46
CA PHE A 90 -0.43 14.25 -1.70
C PHE A 90 -0.85 15.72 -1.62
N HIS A 91 -2.06 16.00 -1.13
CA HIS A 91 -2.57 17.37 -0.98
C HIS A 91 -1.70 18.22 -0.06
N ARG A 92 -1.13 17.62 1.00
CA ARG A 92 -0.26 18.30 1.97
C ARG A 92 1.20 18.38 1.55
N LEU A 93 1.59 17.61 0.54
CA LEU A 93 2.95 17.56 0.00
C LEU A 93 2.92 17.72 -1.52
N PRO A 94 2.41 18.83 -2.09
CA PRO A 94 2.10 18.92 -3.51
C PRO A 94 3.33 19.09 -4.41
N ASP A 95 4.57 19.12 -3.91
CA ASP A 95 5.75 19.52 -4.70
C ASP A 95 6.59 18.35 -5.25
N TYR A 96 6.07 17.12 -5.22
CA TYR A 96 6.78 15.93 -5.72
C TYR A 96 6.18 15.39 -7.02
N ASP A 97 7.02 14.79 -7.85
CA ASP A 97 6.63 14.15 -9.10
C ASP A 97 6.13 12.72 -8.87
N ASN A 98 6.68 12.05 -7.86
CA ASN A 98 6.33 10.69 -7.48
C ASN A 98 6.22 10.55 -5.96
N TYR A 99 5.35 9.64 -5.54
CA TYR A 99 5.10 9.31 -4.14
C TYR A 99 5.20 7.81 -3.98
N TRP A 100 6.19 7.36 -3.22
CA TRP A 100 6.24 5.99 -2.73
C TRP A 100 5.51 5.88 -1.40
N TYR A 101 4.67 4.87 -1.26
CA TYR A 101 4.18 4.35 0.00
C TYR A 101 4.95 3.06 0.30
N LEU A 102 5.40 2.92 1.55
CA LEU A 102 6.19 1.77 2.00
C LEU A 102 5.82 1.41 3.43
N GLU A 103 5.25 0.23 3.64
CA GLU A 103 4.93 -0.26 4.99
C GLU A 103 6.19 -0.63 5.78
N TYR A 104 6.16 -0.38 7.09
CA TYR A 104 7.29 -0.62 7.99
C TYR A 104 7.74 -2.09 8.08
N ASP A 105 6.89 -3.04 7.70
CA ASP A 105 7.16 -4.49 7.65
C ASP A 105 7.56 -4.99 6.26
N VAL A 106 7.78 -4.08 5.30
CA VAL A 106 8.54 -4.37 4.08
C VAL A 106 10.04 -4.25 4.37
N VAL A 107 10.78 -5.32 4.10
CA VAL A 107 12.24 -5.33 4.22
C VAL A 107 12.86 -5.60 2.87
N TYR A 108 13.80 -4.75 2.45
CA TYR A 108 14.64 -5.02 1.30
C TYR A 108 15.97 -5.61 1.76
N SER A 109 16.34 -6.79 1.25
CA SER A 109 17.60 -7.47 1.60
C SER A 109 18.83 -6.86 0.91
N GLY A 110 18.65 -5.85 0.05
CA GLY A 110 19.72 -5.09 -0.60
C GLY A 110 19.89 -3.65 -0.08
N HIS A 111 20.53 -2.82 -0.89
CA HIS A 111 20.69 -1.37 -0.66
C HIS A 111 19.55 -0.60 -1.33
N TRP A 112 18.79 0.21 -0.58
CA TRP A 112 17.60 0.93 -1.09
C TRP A 112 17.93 1.85 -2.27
N GLY A 113 19.09 2.50 -2.28
CA GLY A 113 19.54 3.29 -3.42
C GLY A 113 19.55 2.50 -4.73
N ASN A 114 20.02 1.25 -4.71
CA ASN A 114 20.02 0.39 -5.88
C ASN A 114 18.59 0.03 -6.29
N PHE A 115 17.70 -0.24 -5.33
CA PHE A 115 16.29 -0.47 -5.61
C PHE A 115 15.66 0.71 -6.36
N PHE A 116 15.74 1.93 -5.80
CA PHE A 116 15.12 3.12 -6.39
C PHE A 116 15.76 3.55 -7.72
N LEU A 117 17.05 3.28 -7.93
CA LEU A 117 17.71 3.54 -9.22
C LEU A 117 17.08 2.75 -10.38
N ASN A 118 16.49 1.58 -10.14
CA ASN A 118 15.77 0.84 -11.20
C ASN A 118 14.50 1.57 -11.70
N PHE A 119 14.02 2.59 -10.97
CA PHE A 119 12.77 3.28 -11.25
C PHE A 119 12.93 4.80 -11.48
N VAL A 120 14.16 5.32 -11.52
CA VAL A 120 14.43 6.76 -11.63
C VAL A 120 13.84 7.37 -12.91
N ASP A 121 13.97 6.66 -14.04
CA ASP A 121 13.45 7.08 -15.35
C ASP A 121 12.12 6.40 -15.70
N ASN A 122 11.58 5.57 -14.79
CA ASN A 122 10.33 4.85 -15.05
C ASN A 122 9.15 5.84 -15.13
N THR A 123 8.43 5.82 -16.25
CA THR A 123 7.32 6.74 -16.55
C THR A 123 5.93 6.17 -16.21
N ALA A 124 5.82 4.98 -15.62
CA ALA A 124 4.54 4.44 -15.19
C ALA A 124 3.89 5.33 -14.13
N ASP A 125 2.59 5.52 -14.24
CA ASP A 125 1.79 6.29 -13.29
C ASP A 125 1.56 5.53 -11.99
N MET A 126 1.53 4.20 -12.06
CA MET A 126 1.48 3.33 -10.89
C MET A 126 2.54 2.23 -11.02
N LEU A 127 3.33 2.06 -9.96
CA LEU A 127 4.19 0.90 -9.75
C LEU A 127 3.70 0.16 -8.51
N SER A 128 3.31 -1.10 -8.64
CA SER A 128 2.87 -1.92 -7.50
C SER A 128 3.37 -3.35 -7.62
N THR A 129 2.89 -4.25 -6.78
CA THR A 129 3.19 -5.68 -6.84
C THR A 129 1.94 -6.50 -7.12
N SER A 130 2.12 -7.69 -7.68
CA SER A 130 1.10 -8.74 -7.83
C SER A 130 -0.13 -8.31 -8.62
N ILE A 131 0.06 -7.46 -9.63
CA ILE A 131 -1.05 -6.90 -10.39
C ILE A 131 -1.71 -8.01 -11.21
N THR A 132 -3.00 -8.24 -10.97
CA THR A 132 -3.73 -9.40 -11.52
C THR A 132 -5.14 -8.99 -11.92
N ARG A 133 -5.62 -9.49 -13.07
CA ARG A 133 -7.02 -9.29 -13.50
C ARG A 133 -7.99 -10.16 -12.70
N HIS A 134 -9.23 -9.71 -12.60
CA HIS A 134 -10.27 -10.47 -11.90
C HIS A 134 -10.48 -11.88 -12.47
N ASP A 135 -10.48 -12.08 -13.79
CA ASP A 135 -10.73 -13.38 -14.41
C ASP A 135 -9.67 -14.44 -14.08
N GLN A 136 -8.45 -14.02 -13.75
CA GLN A 136 -7.38 -14.90 -13.28
C GLN A 136 -7.54 -15.30 -11.81
N ILE A 137 -8.21 -14.48 -10.99
CA ILE A 137 -8.44 -14.76 -9.56
C ILE A 137 -9.85 -14.32 -9.11
N PRO A 138 -10.91 -14.95 -9.65
CA PRO A 138 -12.29 -14.46 -9.46
C PRO A 138 -12.78 -14.56 -8.01
N ASP A 139 -12.18 -15.44 -7.20
CA ASP A 139 -12.60 -15.67 -5.82
C ASP A 139 -11.86 -14.81 -4.78
N TRP A 140 -11.07 -13.81 -5.21
CA TRP A 140 -10.40 -12.91 -4.27
C TRP A 140 -11.45 -12.07 -3.51
N PRO A 141 -11.47 -12.12 -2.16
CA PRO A 141 -12.61 -11.67 -1.36
C PRO A 141 -12.86 -10.16 -1.41
N LEU A 142 -11.91 -9.36 -1.87
CA LEU A 142 -12.02 -7.90 -1.92
C LEU A 142 -12.70 -7.39 -3.20
N TRP A 143 -12.92 -8.23 -4.21
CA TRP A 143 -13.70 -7.84 -5.41
C TRP A 143 -15.09 -7.33 -5.08
N LYS A 144 -15.73 -7.92 -4.07
CA LYS A 144 -17.06 -7.49 -3.62
C LYS A 144 -17.12 -6.01 -3.22
N SER A 145 -15.99 -5.43 -2.82
CA SER A 145 -15.96 -4.03 -2.40
C SER A 145 -15.92 -3.03 -3.55
N LEU A 146 -15.56 -3.46 -4.76
CA LEU A 146 -15.42 -2.54 -5.89
C LEU A 146 -16.80 -2.05 -6.35
N GLU A 147 -16.99 -0.74 -6.25
CA GLU A 147 -18.22 -0.05 -6.61
C GLU A 147 -17.93 0.89 -7.77
N LEU A 148 -18.51 0.58 -8.92
CA LEU A 148 -18.39 1.40 -10.12
C LEU A 148 -19.39 2.57 -10.04
N PRO A 149 -19.07 3.71 -10.64
CA PRO A 149 -20.03 4.77 -10.91
C PRO A 149 -21.23 4.25 -11.71
N GLY A 150 -22.44 4.74 -11.42
CA GLY A 150 -23.69 4.19 -12.00
C GLY A 150 -23.77 4.24 -13.53
N GLU A 151 -23.03 5.16 -14.15
CA GLU A 151 -22.98 5.34 -15.62
C GLU A 151 -21.87 4.50 -16.28
N ILE A 152 -20.93 3.95 -15.50
CA ILE A 152 -19.78 3.21 -16.01
C ILE A 152 -20.10 1.72 -16.09
N ILE A 153 -20.07 1.19 -17.31
CA ILE A 153 -20.13 -0.25 -17.58
C ILE A 153 -18.71 -0.72 -17.88
N LEU A 154 -18.05 -1.34 -16.88
CA LEU A 154 -16.70 -1.89 -17.02
C LEU A 154 -16.75 -3.41 -16.82
N PRO A 155 -16.42 -4.23 -17.84
CA PRO A 155 -16.42 -5.68 -17.71
C PRO A 155 -15.38 -6.15 -16.69
N ARG A 156 -15.65 -7.26 -15.99
CA ARG A 156 -14.80 -7.76 -14.90
C ARG A 156 -13.36 -8.03 -15.33
N GLN A 157 -13.11 -8.40 -16.58
CA GLN A 157 -11.76 -8.59 -17.14
C GLN A 157 -10.89 -7.32 -17.10
N LYS A 158 -11.52 -6.15 -16.94
CA LYS A 158 -10.84 -4.87 -16.76
C LYS A 158 -10.66 -4.48 -15.29
N TRP A 159 -11.22 -5.24 -14.36
CA TRP A 159 -11.01 -5.02 -12.93
C TRP A 159 -9.63 -5.57 -12.56
N LEU A 160 -8.87 -4.75 -11.84
CA LEU A 160 -7.52 -5.07 -11.40
C LEU A 160 -7.46 -5.11 -9.88
N ARG A 161 -6.59 -6.00 -9.39
CA ARG A 161 -6.09 -5.95 -8.02
C ARG A 161 -4.59 -5.72 -8.07
N SER A 162 -4.08 -5.08 -7.04
CA SER A 162 -2.65 -4.98 -6.76
C SER A 162 -2.41 -5.26 -5.27
N PHE A 163 -1.18 -5.57 -4.90
CA PHE A 163 -0.78 -5.73 -3.50
C PHE A 163 0.15 -4.58 -3.12
N ASN A 164 -0.34 -3.70 -2.25
CA ASN A 164 0.21 -2.36 -2.06
C ASN A 164 1.07 -2.09 -0.79
N PRO A 165 1.75 -3.07 -0.12
CA PRO A 165 2.69 -2.72 0.96
C PRO A 165 3.88 -1.87 0.49
N ILE A 166 4.17 -1.91 -0.82
CA ILE A 166 5.04 -0.95 -1.50
C ILE A 166 4.36 -0.52 -2.81
N LEU A 167 4.24 0.79 -3.02
CA LEU A 167 3.49 1.37 -4.13
C LEU A 167 4.14 2.69 -4.53
N ARG A 168 4.31 2.97 -5.83
CA ARG A 168 4.58 4.32 -6.34
C ARG A 168 3.37 4.84 -7.09
N LEU A 169 2.98 6.08 -6.82
CA LEU A 169 2.05 6.83 -7.65
C LEU A 169 2.74 8.07 -8.22
N SER A 170 2.56 8.32 -9.51
CA SER A 170 2.93 9.60 -10.11
C SER A 170 1.96 10.69 -9.63
N ARG A 171 2.40 11.94 -9.71
CA ARG A 171 1.52 13.10 -9.55
C ARG A 171 0.28 13.02 -10.46
N GLN A 172 0.44 12.50 -11.68
CA GLN A 172 -0.68 12.35 -12.62
C GLN A 172 -1.68 11.30 -12.12
N ALA A 173 -1.21 10.15 -11.61
CA ALA A 173 -2.08 9.14 -11.00
C ALA A 173 -2.89 9.73 -9.84
N LEU A 174 -2.25 10.45 -8.93
CA LEU A 174 -2.91 11.04 -7.76
C LEU A 174 -3.96 12.09 -8.16
N LYS A 175 -3.65 12.94 -9.16
CA LYS A 175 -4.62 13.89 -9.73
C LYS A 175 -5.80 13.17 -10.36
N THR A 176 -5.55 12.12 -11.15
CA THR A 176 -6.62 11.33 -11.78
C THR A 176 -7.51 10.68 -10.72
N LEU A 177 -6.92 10.02 -9.71
CA LEU A 177 -7.69 9.41 -8.62
C LEU A 177 -8.54 10.43 -7.86
N THR A 178 -7.98 11.61 -7.56
CA THR A 178 -8.73 12.71 -6.92
C THR A 178 -9.96 13.08 -7.76
N THR A 179 -9.77 13.36 -9.05
CA THR A 179 -10.87 13.71 -9.97
C THR A 179 -11.92 12.61 -10.06
N GLU A 180 -11.51 11.35 -10.21
CA GLU A 180 -12.43 10.21 -10.36
C GLU A 180 -13.23 9.95 -9.08
N TYR A 181 -12.61 10.11 -7.91
CA TYR A 181 -13.29 9.94 -6.62
C TYR A 181 -14.29 11.07 -6.37
N ASP A 182 -13.91 12.31 -6.69
CA ASP A 182 -14.74 13.50 -6.47
C ASP A 182 -15.93 13.57 -7.45
N LEU A 183 -15.69 13.30 -8.74
CA LEU A 183 -16.70 13.53 -9.79
C LEU A 183 -17.54 12.30 -10.12
N HIS A 184 -16.96 11.10 -10.01
CA HIS A 184 -17.59 9.88 -10.50
C HIS A 184 -17.97 8.91 -9.38
N ALA A 185 -17.62 9.20 -8.12
CA ALA A 185 -18.05 8.44 -6.95
C ALA A 185 -17.63 6.96 -6.98
N TRP A 186 -16.46 6.67 -7.56
CA TRP A 186 -15.78 5.39 -7.41
C TRP A 186 -15.55 5.07 -5.93
N ALA A 187 -15.74 3.80 -5.55
CA ALA A 187 -15.43 3.34 -4.20
C ALA A 187 -14.96 1.88 -4.21
N GLY A 188 -14.29 1.47 -3.13
CA GLY A 188 -13.84 0.09 -2.94
C GLY A 188 -12.60 -0.01 -2.10
N HIS A 189 -12.10 -1.24 -1.89
CA HIS A 189 -10.82 -1.43 -1.22
C HIS A 189 -9.69 -0.81 -2.05
N SER A 190 -8.75 -0.10 -1.42
CA SER A 190 -7.63 0.60 -2.09
C SER A 190 -6.91 -0.29 -3.14
N GLU A 191 -6.61 -1.54 -2.76
CA GLU A 191 -6.00 -2.56 -3.63
C GLU A 191 -6.81 -2.99 -4.86
N CYS A 192 -8.09 -2.68 -4.96
CA CYS A 192 -8.88 -2.94 -6.17
C CYS A 192 -9.31 -1.67 -6.90
N VAL A 193 -9.71 -0.62 -6.16
CA VAL A 193 -10.23 0.60 -6.76
C VAL A 193 -9.13 1.42 -7.42
N MET A 194 -7.96 1.60 -6.80
CA MET A 194 -6.86 2.37 -7.40
C MET A 194 -6.40 1.79 -8.75
N PRO A 195 -5.96 0.51 -8.84
CA PRO A 195 -5.47 0.00 -10.12
C PRO A 195 -6.58 -0.06 -11.18
N THR A 196 -7.83 -0.34 -10.80
CA THR A 196 -8.94 -0.38 -11.76
C THR A 196 -9.26 0.99 -12.33
N VAL A 197 -9.30 2.04 -11.49
CA VAL A 197 -9.55 3.42 -11.95
C VAL A 197 -8.44 3.90 -12.87
N LEU A 198 -7.18 3.66 -12.49
CA LEU A 198 -6.04 4.09 -13.31
C LEU A 198 -6.01 3.38 -14.68
N GLU A 199 -6.34 2.08 -14.72
CA GLU A 199 -6.48 1.33 -15.98
C GLU A 199 -7.66 1.83 -16.81
N TYR A 200 -8.81 2.12 -16.18
CA TYR A 200 -9.98 2.69 -16.83
C TYR A 200 -9.66 4.03 -17.51
N CYS A 201 -8.91 4.90 -16.82
CA CYS A 201 -8.43 6.18 -17.34
C CYS A 201 -7.22 6.05 -18.29
N ARG A 202 -6.77 4.83 -18.62
CA ARG A 202 -5.65 4.52 -19.53
C ARG A 202 -4.29 5.08 -19.07
N LEU A 203 -4.07 5.16 -17.77
CA LEU A 203 -2.74 5.48 -17.22
C LEU A 203 -1.83 4.25 -17.30
N ARG A 204 -0.51 4.49 -17.28
CA ARG A 204 0.47 3.40 -17.38
C ARG A 204 0.66 2.73 -16.02
N ILE A 205 0.33 1.46 -15.92
CA ILE A 205 0.51 0.65 -14.71
C ILE A 205 1.55 -0.41 -14.99
N GLU A 206 2.52 -0.58 -14.08
CA GLU A 206 3.47 -1.68 -14.14
C GLU A 206 3.58 -2.37 -12.78
N ASP A 207 3.83 -3.67 -12.84
CA ASP A 207 4.33 -4.41 -11.70
C ASP A 207 5.85 -4.17 -11.56
N ILE A 208 6.32 -3.97 -10.33
CA ILE A 208 7.74 -3.82 -10.05
C ILE A 208 8.48 -5.16 -10.11
N GLY A 209 7.80 -6.29 -10.21
CA GLY A 209 8.42 -7.62 -10.28
C GLY A 209 7.38 -8.70 -10.55
N GLY A 210 7.60 -9.92 -10.08
CA GLY A 210 6.64 -11.02 -10.26
C GLY A 210 6.62 -11.61 -11.67
N ASP A 211 5.50 -12.21 -12.06
CA ASP A 211 5.36 -13.03 -13.28
C ASP A 211 4.01 -12.81 -14.03
N GLY A 212 3.38 -11.66 -13.81
CA GLY A 212 2.10 -11.29 -14.42
C GLY A 212 2.21 -10.54 -15.76
N GLU A 213 1.08 -10.22 -16.36
CA GLU A 213 1.03 -9.48 -17.64
C GLU A 213 1.49 -8.01 -17.52
N PHE A 214 1.49 -7.46 -16.30
CA PHE A 214 1.90 -6.08 -16.02
C PHE A 214 3.40 -5.95 -15.73
N VAL A 215 4.14 -7.05 -15.78
CA VAL A 215 5.59 -7.06 -15.56
C VAL A 215 6.28 -6.72 -16.89
N PRO A 216 7.07 -5.64 -16.96
CA PRO A 216 7.85 -5.37 -18.15
C PRO A 216 8.92 -6.45 -18.39
N GLU A 217 9.21 -6.71 -19.65
CA GLU A 217 10.25 -7.65 -20.08
C GLU A 217 11.58 -7.36 -19.35
N GLY A 218 12.19 -8.40 -18.76
CA GLY A 218 13.44 -8.33 -18.02
C GLY A 218 13.30 -7.90 -16.55
N ARG A 219 12.07 -7.66 -16.06
CA ARG A 219 11.78 -7.39 -14.64
C ARG A 219 11.12 -8.58 -13.93
N GLU A 220 10.89 -9.68 -14.64
CA GLU A 220 10.27 -10.88 -14.10
C GLU A 220 11.03 -11.35 -12.88
N ASN A 221 10.33 -11.43 -11.75
CA ASN A 221 10.91 -11.90 -10.50
C ASN A 221 12.22 -11.16 -10.16
N ARG A 222 12.35 -9.87 -10.48
CA ARG A 222 13.58 -9.14 -10.15
C ARG A 222 13.61 -8.67 -8.71
N HIS A 223 12.47 -8.22 -8.21
CA HIS A 223 12.38 -7.52 -6.93
C HIS A 223 11.66 -8.31 -5.83
N TYR A 224 10.86 -9.32 -6.18
CA TYR A 224 10.21 -10.21 -5.21
C TYR A 224 9.79 -11.55 -5.85
N ARG A 225 9.39 -12.52 -5.03
CA ARG A 225 8.70 -13.76 -5.46
C ARG A 225 7.38 -13.88 -4.74
N ASN A 226 6.34 -14.32 -5.45
CA ASN A 226 5.11 -14.79 -4.82
C ASN A 226 4.26 -15.63 -5.79
N ASN A 227 3.10 -16.09 -5.34
CA ASN A 227 2.05 -16.62 -6.21
C ASN A 227 0.91 -15.61 -6.32
N ARG A 228 0.89 -14.81 -7.39
CA ARG A 228 -0.16 -13.81 -7.65
C ARG A 228 -1.55 -14.40 -7.88
N LEU A 229 -1.70 -15.71 -8.06
CA LEU A 229 -3.02 -16.38 -8.14
C LEU A 229 -3.51 -16.89 -6.77
N SER A 230 -2.66 -16.81 -5.74
CA SER A 230 -3.04 -17.10 -4.36
C SER A 230 -3.67 -15.87 -3.70
N LYS A 231 -4.78 -16.06 -2.98
CA LYS A 231 -5.43 -14.99 -2.19
C LYS A 231 -4.53 -14.44 -1.09
N ALA A 232 -3.60 -15.26 -0.61
CA ALA A 232 -2.61 -14.89 0.40
C ALA A 232 -1.23 -14.59 -0.21
N LEU A 233 -1.11 -14.69 -1.54
CA LEU A 233 0.12 -14.51 -2.31
C LEU A 233 1.23 -15.53 -2.02
N THR A 234 1.01 -16.47 -1.09
CA THR A 234 1.96 -17.54 -0.77
C THR A 234 2.02 -18.62 -1.86
N PRO A 235 3.20 -19.24 -2.08
CA PRO A 235 4.47 -19.03 -1.36
C PRO A 235 5.32 -17.90 -1.97
N GLY A 236 6.33 -17.42 -1.24
CA GLY A 236 7.30 -16.46 -1.79
C GLY A 236 7.95 -15.56 -0.73
N THR A 237 8.67 -14.54 -1.20
CA THR A 237 9.29 -13.52 -0.34
C THR A 237 8.31 -12.40 0.00
N PHE A 238 7.31 -12.14 -0.85
CA PHE A 238 6.42 -10.98 -0.72
C PHE A 238 4.95 -11.40 -0.78
N VAL A 239 4.39 -11.68 0.39
CA VAL A 239 3.08 -12.33 0.56
C VAL A 239 2.18 -11.49 1.47
N PHE A 240 0.87 -11.75 1.50
CA PHE A 240 -0.01 -11.16 2.52
C PHE A 240 0.17 -11.86 3.87
N ARG A 241 0.32 -13.19 3.84
CA ARG A 241 0.52 -14.04 5.01
C ARG A 241 1.11 -15.40 4.59
N PRO A 242 1.82 -16.10 5.48
CA PRO A 242 2.10 -15.76 6.89
C PRO A 242 3.19 -14.68 7.05
N PRO A 243 3.29 -14.02 8.23
CA PRO A 243 4.41 -13.17 8.55
C PRO A 243 5.70 -13.98 8.73
N MET A 244 6.83 -13.31 8.50
CA MET A 244 8.19 -13.82 8.70
C MET A 244 8.86 -13.07 9.85
N VAL A 245 9.72 -13.75 10.61
CA VAL A 245 10.51 -13.11 11.68
C VAL A 245 11.74 -12.38 11.16
N ALA A 246 12.21 -12.75 9.97
CA ALA A 246 13.35 -12.15 9.29
C ALA A 246 13.21 -12.34 7.77
N PRO A 247 13.82 -11.48 6.93
CA PRO A 247 13.99 -11.77 5.51
C PRO A 247 14.84 -13.04 5.34
N GLY A 248 14.63 -13.80 4.26
CA GLY A 248 15.51 -14.91 3.92
C GLY A 248 16.86 -14.44 3.34
N LEU A 249 17.69 -15.42 2.95
CA LEU A 249 19.09 -15.18 2.57
C LEU A 249 19.28 -14.60 1.17
N GLU A 250 18.26 -14.65 0.31
CA GLU A 250 18.39 -14.16 -1.07
C GLU A 250 18.53 -12.63 -1.07
N PRO A 251 19.65 -12.10 -1.59
CA PRO A 251 19.91 -10.66 -1.57
C PRO A 251 19.06 -9.93 -2.61
N ASN A 252 18.91 -8.62 -2.44
CA ASN A 252 18.23 -7.74 -3.39
C ASN A 252 16.75 -8.08 -3.67
N LEU A 253 16.06 -8.73 -2.72
CA LEU A 253 14.62 -8.99 -2.77
C LEU A 253 13.87 -8.22 -1.69
N LEU A 254 12.63 -7.90 -2.00
CA LEU A 254 11.62 -7.44 -1.05
C LEU A 254 11.03 -8.62 -0.30
N TRP A 255 10.89 -8.44 1.01
CA TRP A 255 10.32 -9.38 1.95
C TRP A 255 9.14 -8.74 2.67
N HIS A 256 7.98 -9.41 2.67
CA HIS A 256 6.79 -8.92 3.34
C HIS A 256 5.82 -10.08 3.69
N PRO A 257 5.19 -10.04 4.88
CA PRO A 257 5.44 -9.11 5.98
C PRO A 257 6.59 -9.63 6.88
N VAL A 258 7.53 -8.77 7.26
CA VAL A 258 8.59 -9.10 8.24
C VAL A 258 8.33 -8.40 9.58
N LYS A 259 7.97 -9.19 10.59
CA LYS A 259 7.54 -8.73 11.93
C LYS A 259 8.38 -9.36 13.02
N ASP A 260 8.67 -8.60 14.07
CA ASP A 260 9.44 -9.12 15.21
C ASP A 260 8.66 -10.22 15.95
N ALA A 261 9.39 -11.18 16.52
CA ALA A 261 8.79 -12.32 17.24
C ALA A 261 8.06 -11.88 18.53
N ASP A 262 8.49 -10.79 19.17
CA ASP A 262 7.90 -10.28 20.40
C ASP A 262 6.61 -9.48 20.11
N HIS A 263 5.50 -10.21 20.18
CA HIS A 263 4.13 -9.77 19.87
C HIS A 263 3.55 -8.71 20.85
N HIS A 264 4.31 -8.23 21.83
CA HIS A 264 3.81 -7.29 22.86
C HIS A 264 3.56 -5.86 22.39
N THR A 265 3.88 -5.52 21.13
CA THR A 265 3.63 -4.18 20.56
C THR A 265 2.51 -4.15 19.50
N TRP A 266 1.86 -5.29 19.21
CA TRP A 266 1.04 -5.42 18.00
C TRP A 266 -0.47 -5.48 18.24
N ASP A 267 -0.95 -6.10 19.33
CA ASP A 267 -2.38 -6.37 19.57
C ASP A 267 -2.96 -5.74 20.86
N GLY A 268 -2.54 -4.54 21.21
CA GLY A 268 -3.14 -3.79 22.33
C GLY A 268 -4.51 -3.17 22.05
N THR A 269 -4.97 -3.12 20.78
CA THR A 269 -6.25 -2.46 20.43
C THR A 269 -7.12 -3.16 19.38
N ALA A 270 -6.80 -4.41 18.97
CA ALA A 270 -7.65 -5.20 18.08
C ALA A 270 -8.50 -6.27 18.80
N GLY A 271 -8.25 -6.52 20.09
CA GLY A 271 -8.92 -7.55 20.89
C GLY A 271 -10.40 -7.28 21.22
N PHE A 272 -10.91 -6.05 21.01
CA PHE A 272 -12.30 -5.72 21.34
C PHE A 272 -13.30 -6.01 20.22
N TYR A 273 -12.88 -6.02 18.94
CA TYR A 273 -13.81 -6.18 17.81
C TYR A 273 -14.01 -7.63 17.35
N PHE A 274 -13.04 -8.51 17.54
CA PHE A 274 -13.20 -9.93 17.17
C PHE A 274 -13.95 -10.76 18.22
N SER A 275 -13.96 -10.33 19.49
CA SER A 275 -14.73 -10.98 20.57
C SER A 275 -16.23 -10.69 20.47
N LEU A 276 -16.62 -9.47 20.12
CA LEU A 276 -18.03 -9.06 20.07
C LEU A 276 -18.83 -9.79 18.97
N LEU A 277 -18.20 -10.10 17.83
CA LEU A 277 -18.83 -10.84 16.72
C LEU A 277 -18.98 -12.35 16.98
N LYS A 278 -18.21 -12.93 17.92
CA LYS A 278 -18.43 -14.30 18.39
C LYS A 278 -19.48 -14.37 19.50
N GLY A 279 -19.61 -13.34 20.33
CA GLY A 279 -20.62 -13.28 21.40
C GLY A 279 -22.06 -13.08 20.91
N LEU A 280 -22.27 -12.22 19.91
CA LEU A 280 -23.62 -11.90 19.41
C LEU A 280 -24.26 -12.98 18.52
N ARG A 281 -23.47 -13.93 18.00
CA ARG A 281 -23.98 -15.09 17.25
C ARG A 281 -24.53 -16.22 18.15
N ASN A 282 -24.19 -16.22 19.44
CA ASN A 282 -24.63 -17.24 20.39
C ASN A 282 -25.84 -16.82 21.24
N LEU A 283 -26.31 -15.57 21.12
CA LEU A 283 -27.43 -15.02 21.91
C LEU A 283 -28.73 -14.79 21.11
N LEU A 284 -28.74 -15.03 19.80
CA LEU A 284 -29.92 -14.94 18.94
C LEU A 284 -30.24 -16.26 18.21
N GLY A 285 -29.70 -17.36 18.71
CA GLY A 285 -29.88 -18.69 18.17
C GLY A 285 -30.19 -19.71 19.25
N ARG A 286 -31.24 -19.45 20.04
CA ARG A 286 -32.07 -20.42 20.78
C ARG A 286 -33.31 -19.74 21.33
#